data_AF-A0A4R6EWX1-F1
#
_entry.id   AF-A0A4R6EWX1-F1
#
_cell.length_a   1.000
_cell.length_b   1.000
_cell.length_c   1.000
_cell.angle_alpha   90.00
_cell.angle_beta   90.00
_cell.angle_gamma   90.00
#
_symmetry.space_group_name_H-M   'P 1'
#
loop_
_entity.id
_entity.type
_entity.pdbx_description
1 polymer ?
#
loop_
_entity_poly.entity_id
_entity_poly.type
_entity_poly.pdbx_seq_one_letter_code
_entity_poly.pdbx_strand_id
1 'polypeptide(L)' 'MKAKTHTGTVITKDGEKRVQLRETATTWCVGQRETYDKFTGRRIGSPMTKRRLILDSIKPLEPKA' A
#
# COMPACT_ATOMS: atom_id res chain seq x y z
N MET A 1 -6.51 -16.24 3.37
CA MET A 1 -5.91 -14.90 3.12
C MET A 1 -7.01 -13.92 2.79
N LYS A 2 -7.04 -12.71 3.37
CA LYS A 2 -8.03 -11.68 3.00
C LYS A 2 -7.70 -11.09 1.63
N ALA A 3 -8.72 -10.90 0.79
CA ALA A 3 -8.57 -10.45 -0.59
C ALA A 3 -7.92 -9.06 -0.69
N LYS A 4 -7.23 -8.82 -1.81
CA LYS A 4 -6.75 -7.49 -2.20
C LYS A 4 -7.90 -6.74 -2.84
N THR A 5 -8.05 -5.46 -2.47
CA THR A 5 -9.16 -4.62 -2.91
C THR A 5 -8.71 -3.47 -3.79
N HIS A 6 -7.42 -3.11 -3.75
CA HIS A 6 -6.87 -1.95 -4.45
C HIS A 6 -5.49 -2.26 -5.05
N THR A 7 -5.01 -1.38 -5.92
CA THR A 7 -3.61 -1.27 -6.31
C THR A 7 -3.08 0.10 -5.91
N GLY A 8 -1.75 0.22 -5.78
CA GLY A 8 -1.08 1.51 -5.60
C GLY A 8 0.40 1.40 -5.92
N THR A 9 1.08 2.54 -5.93
CA THR A 9 2.52 2.67 -6.20
C THR A 9 3.25 2.96 -4.89
N VAL A 10 4.27 2.16 -4.61
CA VAL A 10 5.18 2.33 -3.48
C VAL A 10 6.53 2.81 -4.02
N ILE A 11 7.04 3.90 -3.44
CA ILE A 11 8.43 4.34 -3.65
C ILE A 11 9.32 3.40 -2.83
N THR A 12 10.29 2.75 -3.47
CA THR A 12 11.31 1.91 -2.83
C THR A 12 12.70 2.49 -3.08
N LYS A 13 13.74 1.89 -2.48
CA LYS A 13 15.13 2.30 -2.75
C LYS A 13 15.50 2.10 -4.24
N ASP A 14 14.89 1.12 -4.89
CA ASP A 14 15.17 0.71 -6.27
C ASP A 14 14.21 1.41 -7.27
N GLY A 15 13.38 2.35 -6.79
CA GLY A 15 12.40 3.08 -7.58
C GLY A 15 10.96 2.73 -7.23
N GLU A 16 10.04 3.17 -8.10
CA GLU A 16 8.61 2.99 -7.93
C GLU A 16 8.16 1.57 -8.28
N LYS A 17 7.30 0.99 -7.44
CA LYS A 17 6.77 -0.36 -7.62
C LYS A 17 5.26 -0.37 -7.44
N ARG A 18 4.54 -0.94 -8.41
CA ARG A 18 3.10 -1.21 -8.29
C ARG A 18 2.85 -2.43 -7.42
N VAL A 19 1.90 -2.33 -6.50
CA VAL A 19 1.53 -3.36 -5.53
C VAL A 19 0.02 -3.49 -5.40
N GLN A 20 -0.44 -4.67 -4.96
CA GLN A 20 -1.82 -4.88 -4.57
C GLN A 20 -1.99 -4.66 -3.07
N LEU A 21 -3.02 -3.89 -2.73
CA LEU A 21 -3.32 -3.42 -1.39
C LEU A 21 -4.63 -4.04 -0.92
N ARG A 22 -4.64 -4.40 0.35
CA ARG A 22 -5.89 -4.63 1.08
C ARG A 22 -6.16 -3.39 1.91
N GLU A 23 -7.33 -2.80 1.70
CA GLU A 23 -7.84 -1.73 2.53
C GLU A 23 -8.24 -2.26 3.92
N THR A 24 -7.94 -1.47 4.94
CA THR A 24 -8.48 -1.62 6.29
C THR A 24 -8.97 -0.26 6.79
N ALA A 25 -9.49 -0.20 8.02
CA ALA A 25 -9.97 1.05 8.61
C ALA A 25 -8.89 2.15 8.60
N THR A 26 -7.65 1.81 8.94
CA THR A 26 -6.56 2.78 9.14
C THR A 26 -5.30 2.49 8.33
N THR A 27 -5.26 1.38 7.58
CA THR A 27 -4.03 0.95 6.89
C THR A 27 -4.27 0.36 5.50
N TRP A 28 -3.23 0.44 4.67
CA TRP A 28 -3.09 -0.25 3.39
C TRP A 28 -2.08 -1.39 3.53
N CYS A 29 -2.55 -2.64 3.46
CA CYS A 29 -1.69 -3.82 3.62
C CYS A 29 -1.24 -4.38 2.25
N VAL A 30 0.06 -4.33 1.96
CA VAL A 30 0.68 -5.05 0.83
C VAL A 30 0.89 -6.53 1.17
N GLY A 31 1.26 -6.83 2.40
CA GLY A 31 1.45 -8.20 2.89
C GLY A 31 1.64 -8.22 4.40
N GLN A 32 2.00 -9.37 4.96
CA GLN A 32 2.16 -9.51 6.42
C GLN A 32 3.27 -8.62 6.99
N ARG A 33 4.34 -8.37 6.22
CA ARG A 33 5.51 -7.57 6.63
C ARG A 33 5.51 -6.14 6.08
N GLU A 34 4.45 -5.75 5.39
CA GLU A 34 4.41 -4.48 4.67
C GLU A 34 3.02 -3.86 4.70
N THR A 35 2.90 -2.85 5.55
CA THR A 35 1.68 -2.10 5.80
C THR A 35 1.99 -0.62 5.84
N TYR A 36 1.12 0.18 5.24
CA TYR A 36 1.22 1.63 5.19
C TYR A 36 0.05 2.26 5.91
N ASP A 37 0.31 3.39 6.57
CA ASP A 37 -0.74 4.22 7.16
C ASP A 37 -1.64 4.80 6.07
N LYS A 38 -2.96 4.75 6.28
CA LYS A 38 -3.96 5.12 5.26
C LYS A 38 -3.97 6.62 4.94
N PHE A 39 -3.56 7.46 5.88
CA PHE A 39 -3.67 8.91 5.79
C PHE A 39 -2.36 9.57 5.37
N THR A 40 -1.22 8.95 5.68
CA THR A 40 0.12 9.50 5.41
C THR A 40 0.89 8.70 4.36
N GLY A 41 0.52 7.44 4.11
CA GLY A 41 1.24 6.54 3.22
C GLY A 41 2.61 6.09 3.75
N ARG A 42 2.98 6.45 4.99
CA ARG A 42 4.25 6.02 5.61
C ARG A 42 4.18 4.56 6.03
N ARG A 43 5.32 3.86 6.00
CA ARG A 43 5.41 2.46 6.42
C ARG A 43 5.27 2.36 7.93
N ILE A 44 4.33 1.52 8.38
CA ILE A 44 4.14 1.21 9.81
C ILE A 44 5.34 0.38 10.31
N GLY A 45 5.87 0.75 11.48
CA GLY A 45 7.04 0.11 12.08
C GLY A 45 8.40 0.54 11.47
N SER A 46 8.41 1.33 10.39
CA SER A 46 9.65 1.93 9.86
C SER A 46 9.39 3.27 9.15
N PRO A 47 8.81 4.27 9.85
CA PRO A 47 8.33 5.50 9.23
C PRO A 47 9.44 6.43 8.73
N MET A 48 10.68 6.25 9.20
CA MET A 48 11.86 7.03 8.77
C MET A 48 12.47 6.52 7.45
N THR A 49 12.02 5.37 6.94
CA THR A 49 12.51 4.88 5.65
C THR A 49 11.95 5.73 4.52
N LYS A 50 12.74 5.89 3.43
CA LYS A 50 12.27 6.51 2.19
C LYS A 50 11.12 5.73 1.52
N ARG A 51 10.79 4.55 2.05
CA ARG A 51 9.74 3.69 1.52
C ARG A 51 8.37 4.21 1.90
N ARG A 52 7.58 4.60 0.90
CA ARG A 52 6.27 5.23 1.10
C ARG A 52 5.28 4.82 0.02
N LEU A 53 4.03 4.61 0.42
CA LEU A 53 2.90 4.47 -0.50
C LEU A 53 2.45 5.86 -0.99
N ILE A 54 2.32 6.02 -2.30
CA ILE A 54 1.77 7.23 -2.92
C ILE A 54 0.25 7.13 -2.85
N LEU A 55 -0.38 7.91 -1.97
CA LEU A 55 -1.83 7.82 -1.71
C LEU A 55 -2.68 8.12 -2.95
N ASP A 56 -2.26 9.10 -3.75
CA ASP A 56 -2.94 9.48 -4.99
C ASP A 56 -2.96 8.36 -6.05
N SER A 57 -1.97 7.45 -6.00
CA SER A 57 -1.89 6.33 -6.94
C SER A 57 -2.86 5.18 -6.63
N ILE A 58 -3.59 5.26 -5.50
CA ILE A 58 -4.42 4.16 -5.02
C ILE A 58 -5.70 4.08 -5.85
N LYS A 59 -5.94 2.91 -6.46
CA LYS A 59 -7.10 2.65 -7.30
C LYS A 59 -7.76 1.34 -6.91
N PRO A 60 -9.10 1.26 -6.83
CA PRO A 60 -9.78 -0.02 -6.58
C PRO A 60 -9.41 -1.03 -7.67
N LEU A 61 -9.31 -2.29 -7.27
CA LEU A 61 -9.29 -3.39 -8.23
C LEU A 61 -10.71 -3.54 -8.76
N GLU A 62 -10.87 -3.61 -10.07
CA GLU A 62 -12.16 -3.98 -10.65
C GLU A 62 -12.52 -5.38 -10.13
N PRO A 63 -13.77 -5.58 -9.67
CA PRO A 63 -14.24 -6.91 -9.35
C PRO A 63 -14.11 -7.76 -10.61
N LYS A 64 -13.41 -8.90 -10.48
CA LYS A 64 -13.35 -9.87 -11.56
C LYS A 64 -14.77 -10.41 -11.73
N ALA A 65 -15.42 -10.06 -12.85
CA ALA A 65 -16.73 -10.56 -13.24
C ALA A 65 -16.75 -12.09 -13.33
#